data_AF-A0A7X9DNN6-F1
#
_entry.id   AF-A0A7X9DNN6-F1
#
_cell.length_a   1.000
_cell.length_b   1.000
_cell.length_c   1.000
_cell.angle_alpha   90.00
_cell.angle_beta   90.00
_cell.angle_gamma   90.00
#
_symmetry.space_group_name_H-M   'P 1'
#
loop_
_entity.id
_entity.type
_entity.pdbx_description
1 polymer ?
#
loop_
_entity_poly.entity_id
_entity_poly.type
_entity_poly.pdbx_seq_one_letter_code
_entity_poly.pdbx_strand_id
1 'polypeptide(L)'
;FIKSYPQKIDVVASHGHTIFHQPERNLTYQIGHGAQIAAVSGITTVSDFRSLNVAIGGQGAPLVPIGDEILFPDYHACLNLGGFSNISYSYRKRRIAYDICPVNFLFNHYARKGGRLYDENGAMARAGTVHEELLMKLNELDYYKKIPPKSLGREWVETTVLPLIDSYNLSIPDVLRTLNEHAAVQISKAFGSRGRKKILITGGGALNTFLLERIRKLTHHELFVPDNEILNFKEALIFAFLGVLRIRHQVNCFSSICGGRFDCAGGAVYEIV
;
A
#
# COMPACT_ATOMS: atom_id res chain seq x y z
N PHE A 1 -23.32 5.83 8.75
CA PHE A 1 -22.81 4.53 8.29
C PHE A 1 -23.59 3.38 8.90
N ILE A 2 -23.42 3.02 10.18
CA ILE A 2 -24.08 1.83 10.77
C ILE A 2 -25.61 1.82 10.55
N LYS A 3 -26.30 2.95 10.82
CA LYS A 3 -27.75 3.10 10.57
C LYS A 3 -28.19 2.84 9.12
N SER A 4 -27.27 2.88 8.17
CA SER A 4 -27.51 2.66 6.73
C SER A 4 -27.46 1.17 6.36
N TYR A 5 -27.07 0.28 7.27
CA TYR A 5 -26.97 -1.16 7.05
C TYR A 5 -27.91 -1.91 8.01
N PRO A 6 -28.79 -2.79 7.50
CA PRO A 6 -29.77 -3.50 8.32
C PRO A 6 -29.18 -4.67 9.14
N GLN A 7 -27.95 -5.10 8.84
CA GLN A 7 -27.31 -6.23 9.52
C GLN A 7 -26.83 -5.85 10.93
N LYS A 8 -26.95 -6.80 11.86
CA LYS A 8 -26.28 -6.70 13.16
C LYS A 8 -24.76 -6.67 12.94
N ILE A 9 -24.10 -5.69 13.55
CA ILE A 9 -22.65 -5.57 13.53
C ILE A 9 -22.11 -6.15 14.84
N ASP A 10 -21.35 -7.24 14.76
CA ASP A 10 -20.81 -7.91 15.95
C ASP A 10 -19.52 -7.25 16.46
N VAL A 11 -18.70 -6.71 15.55
CA VAL A 11 -17.37 -6.17 15.88
C VAL A 11 -17.05 -4.94 15.04
N VAL A 12 -16.48 -3.90 15.66
CA VAL A 12 -15.80 -2.80 14.99
C VAL A 12 -14.29 -3.02 15.07
N ALA A 13 -13.59 -2.98 13.94
CA ALA A 13 -12.13 -3.00 13.92
C ALA A 13 -11.61 -1.61 13.55
N SER A 14 -10.92 -0.96 14.49
CA SER A 14 -10.38 0.38 14.30
C SER A 14 -8.86 0.35 14.30
N HIS A 15 -8.24 0.62 13.15
CA HIS A 15 -6.81 0.89 13.10
C HIS A 15 -6.42 2.11 13.95
N GLY A 16 -7.31 3.11 14.01
CA GLY A 16 -7.01 4.43 14.53
C GLY A 16 -6.22 5.29 13.55
N HIS A 17 -5.69 6.41 14.05
CA HIS A 17 -4.85 7.34 13.29
C HIS A 17 -3.43 7.33 13.85
N THR A 18 -2.44 6.98 13.02
CA THR A 18 -1.03 6.91 13.44
C THR A 18 -0.48 8.30 13.75
N ILE A 19 0.00 8.50 14.97
CA ILE A 19 0.72 9.71 15.39
C ILE A 19 2.22 9.44 15.44
N PHE A 20 2.62 8.29 16.00
CA PHE A 20 4.01 7.86 16.06
C PHE A 20 4.18 6.46 15.50
N HIS A 21 5.25 6.26 14.74
CA HIS A 21 5.69 4.96 14.25
C HIS A 21 7.22 4.93 14.21
N GLN A 22 7.82 4.51 15.33
CA GLN A 22 9.26 4.44 15.58
C GLN A 22 9.58 3.05 16.18
N PRO A 23 9.37 1.96 15.41
CA PRO A 23 9.57 0.60 15.90
C PRO A 23 10.99 0.31 16.37
N GLU A 24 12.00 1.02 15.85
CA GLU A 24 13.39 0.99 16.31
C GLU A 24 13.56 1.47 17.77
N ARG A 25 12.59 2.24 18.27
CA ARG A 25 12.48 2.66 19.67
C ARG A 25 11.40 1.89 20.43
N ASN A 26 10.88 0.80 19.85
CA ASN A 26 9.73 0.06 20.34
C ASN A 26 8.47 0.93 20.56
N LEU A 27 8.27 1.96 19.72
CA LEU A 27 7.15 2.90 19.85
C LEU A 27 6.25 2.86 18.61
N THR A 28 4.98 2.58 18.83
CA THR A 28 3.90 2.82 17.87
C THR A 28 2.72 3.40 18.62
N TYR A 29 2.06 4.41 18.06
CA TYR A 29 0.92 5.05 18.71
C TYR A 29 -0.13 5.47 17.70
N GLN A 30 -1.32 4.88 17.84
CA GLN A 30 -2.51 5.19 17.05
C GLN A 30 -3.59 5.76 17.97
N ILE A 31 -4.09 6.96 17.66
CA ILE A 31 -5.22 7.57 18.38
C ILE A 31 -6.56 7.09 17.82
N GLY A 32 -7.63 7.30 18.59
CA GLY A 32 -8.96 6.75 18.31
C GLY A 32 -9.29 5.66 19.32
N HIS A 33 -9.64 6.08 20.54
CA HIS A 33 -9.74 5.20 21.70
C HIS A 33 -10.78 4.10 21.53
N GLY A 34 -10.36 2.84 21.51
CA GLY A 34 -11.25 1.69 21.30
C GLY A 34 -12.41 1.63 22.29
N ALA A 35 -12.17 1.93 23.58
CA ALA A 35 -13.26 2.00 24.56
C ALA A 35 -14.31 3.08 24.26
N GLN A 36 -13.90 4.23 23.71
CA GLN A 36 -14.86 5.29 23.34
C GLN A 36 -15.73 4.84 22.16
N ILE A 37 -15.12 4.19 21.17
CA ILE A 37 -15.84 3.62 20.03
C ILE A 37 -16.84 2.56 20.52
N ALA A 38 -16.40 1.66 21.40
CA ALA A 38 -17.27 0.63 21.97
C ALA A 38 -18.43 1.25 22.76
N ALA A 39 -18.15 2.19 23.67
CA ALA A 39 -19.16 2.82 24.52
C ALA A 39 -20.21 3.61 23.74
N VAL A 40 -19.80 4.32 22.68
CA VAL A 40 -20.72 5.11 21.85
C VAL A 40 -21.51 4.24 20.88
N SER A 41 -20.89 3.21 20.31
CA SER A 41 -21.54 2.36 19.31
C SER A 41 -22.37 1.22 19.92
N GLY A 42 -22.08 0.83 21.18
CA GLY A 42 -22.63 -0.38 21.80
C GLY A 42 -22.11 -1.68 21.17
N ILE A 43 -20.99 -1.62 20.42
CA ILE A 43 -20.44 -2.76 19.67
C ILE A 43 -19.03 -3.05 20.17
N THR A 44 -18.71 -4.33 20.40
CA THR A 44 -17.35 -4.79 20.73
C THR A 44 -16.36 -4.21 19.73
N THR A 45 -15.32 -3.56 20.23
CA THR A 45 -14.33 -2.88 19.39
C THR A 45 -12.96 -3.52 19.56
N VAL A 46 -12.31 -3.86 18.45
CA VAL A 46 -10.89 -4.21 18.39
C VAL A 46 -10.11 -3.00 17.87
N SER A 47 -9.10 -2.55 18.62
CA SER A 47 -8.17 -1.51 18.16
C SER A 47 -6.73 -1.87 18.52
N ASP A 48 -5.75 -1.02 18.21
CA ASP A 48 -4.33 -1.25 18.57
C ASP A 48 -3.73 -2.55 17.98
N PHE A 49 -3.81 -2.69 16.66
CA PHE A 49 -3.30 -3.87 15.95
C PHE A 49 -1.77 -3.98 15.92
N ARG A 50 -1.04 -2.88 16.22
CA ARG A 50 0.42 -2.80 16.00
C ARG A 50 1.24 -3.08 17.24
N SER A 51 0.78 -2.66 18.42
CA SER A 51 1.61 -2.60 19.63
C SER A 51 2.19 -3.94 20.04
N LEU A 52 1.40 -5.03 19.96
CA LEU A 52 1.91 -6.36 20.31
C LEU A 52 3.09 -6.78 19.43
N ASN A 53 3.01 -6.52 18.12
CA ASN A 53 4.09 -6.89 17.20
C ASN A 53 5.36 -6.06 17.48
N VAL A 54 5.22 -4.76 17.75
CA VAL A 54 6.34 -3.89 18.12
C VAL A 54 6.96 -4.34 19.45
N ALA A 55 6.15 -4.68 20.46
CA ALA A 55 6.62 -5.14 21.76
C ALA A 55 7.46 -6.45 21.69
N ILE A 56 7.24 -7.27 20.65
CA ILE A 56 8.03 -8.48 20.40
C ILE A 56 9.19 -8.25 19.40
N GLY A 57 9.57 -7.00 19.17
CA GLY A 57 10.72 -6.59 18.33
C GLY A 57 10.43 -6.47 16.84
N GLY A 58 9.14 -6.49 16.45
CA GLY A 58 8.73 -6.26 15.07
C GLY A 58 8.54 -4.77 14.73
N GLN A 59 8.25 -4.51 13.47
CA GLN A 59 7.95 -3.21 12.90
C GLN A 59 6.49 -2.79 13.14
N GLY A 60 5.57 -3.72 13.42
CA GLY A 60 4.14 -3.45 13.52
C GLY A 60 3.49 -3.03 12.20
N ALA A 61 4.19 -3.21 11.08
CA ALA A 61 3.77 -2.85 9.74
C ALA A 61 4.57 -3.64 8.68
N PRO A 62 4.04 -3.78 7.45
CA PRO A 62 2.64 -3.56 7.05
C PRO A 62 1.73 -4.71 7.51
N LEU A 63 0.50 -4.39 7.93
CA LEU A 63 -0.49 -5.40 8.38
C LEU A 63 -1.40 -5.90 7.26
N VAL A 64 -1.54 -5.13 6.18
CA VAL A 64 -2.38 -5.45 5.02
C VAL A 64 -2.06 -6.81 4.36
N PRO A 65 -0.79 -7.25 4.23
CA PRO A 65 -0.43 -8.48 3.52
C PRO A 65 -1.10 -9.78 3.97
N ILE A 66 -1.51 -9.92 5.24
CA ILE A 66 -2.23 -11.12 5.70
C ILE A 66 -3.66 -11.17 5.14
N GLY A 67 -4.31 -10.00 5.05
CA GLY A 67 -5.61 -9.88 4.39
C GLY A 67 -5.47 -10.16 2.89
N ASP A 68 -4.38 -9.71 2.27
CA ASP A 68 -4.08 -10.05 0.88
C ASP A 68 -3.94 -11.55 0.64
N GLU A 69 -3.35 -12.29 1.59
CA GLU A 69 -3.19 -13.74 1.48
C GLU A 69 -4.51 -14.50 1.67
N ILE A 70 -5.31 -14.11 2.66
CA ILE A 70 -6.47 -14.89 3.08
C ILE A 70 -7.75 -14.49 2.33
N LEU A 71 -7.97 -13.19 2.08
CA LEU A 71 -9.18 -12.70 1.39
C LEU A 71 -9.07 -12.74 -0.12
N PHE A 72 -7.85 -12.74 -0.66
CA PHE A 72 -7.60 -12.69 -2.10
C PHE A 72 -6.71 -13.85 -2.60
N PRO A 73 -7.02 -15.12 -2.22
CA PRO A 73 -6.15 -16.27 -2.48
C PRO A 73 -6.00 -16.61 -3.96
N ASP A 74 -6.95 -16.19 -4.80
CA ASP A 74 -6.95 -16.42 -6.26
C ASP A 74 -5.92 -15.55 -7.00
N TYR A 75 -5.36 -14.55 -6.33
CA TYR A 75 -4.36 -13.66 -6.91
C TYR A 75 -2.97 -14.03 -6.41
N HIS A 76 -2.04 -14.14 -7.35
CA HIS A 76 -0.65 -14.44 -7.00
C HIS A 76 0.00 -13.30 -6.20
N ALA A 77 -0.34 -12.07 -6.57
CA ALA A 77 0.14 -10.88 -5.91
C ALA A 77 -0.96 -9.83 -5.81
N CYS A 78 -0.86 -8.99 -4.78
CA CYS A 78 -1.64 -7.79 -4.60
C CYS A 78 -0.71 -6.59 -4.74
N LEU A 79 -1.00 -5.70 -5.69
CA LEU A 79 -0.32 -4.43 -5.91
C LEU A 79 -1.24 -3.30 -5.45
N ASN A 80 -0.78 -2.49 -4.50
CA ASN A 80 -1.44 -1.24 -4.16
C ASN A 80 -0.73 -0.07 -4.87
N LEU A 81 -1.49 0.80 -5.54
CA LEU A 81 -1.01 2.01 -6.20
C LEU A 81 -1.48 3.25 -5.41
N GLY A 82 -0.88 3.47 -4.24
CA GLY A 82 -1.13 4.64 -3.40
C GLY A 82 -0.25 5.83 -3.77
N GLY A 83 0.12 6.64 -2.76
CA GLY A 83 1.21 7.62 -2.92
C GLY A 83 2.52 6.93 -3.32
N PHE A 84 2.75 5.75 -2.76
CA PHE A 84 3.78 4.78 -3.13
C PHE A 84 3.10 3.50 -3.61
N SER A 85 3.76 2.79 -4.52
CA SER A 85 3.35 1.45 -4.90
C SER A 85 3.97 0.43 -3.94
N ASN A 86 3.18 -0.56 -3.54
CA ASN A 86 3.67 -1.70 -2.77
C ASN A 86 3.05 -3.00 -3.27
N ILE A 87 3.79 -4.09 -3.13
CA ILE A 87 3.35 -5.40 -3.57
C ILE A 87 3.41 -6.38 -2.42
N SER A 88 2.46 -7.31 -2.40
CA SER A 88 2.47 -8.46 -1.52
C SER A 88 2.21 -9.74 -2.30
N TYR A 89 3.01 -10.79 -2.06
CA TYR A 89 2.85 -12.11 -2.69
C TYR A 89 3.46 -13.21 -1.84
N SER A 90 3.09 -14.45 -2.12
CA SER A 90 3.62 -15.62 -1.42
C SER A 90 4.83 -16.21 -2.17
N TYR A 91 5.95 -16.38 -1.45
CA TYR A 91 7.18 -17.01 -1.95
C TYR A 91 7.65 -18.07 -0.96
N ARG A 92 7.83 -19.32 -1.44
CA ARG A 92 8.21 -20.48 -0.60
C ARG A 92 7.35 -20.60 0.67
N LYS A 93 6.02 -20.47 0.53
CA LYS A 93 5.03 -20.50 1.63
C LYS A 93 5.21 -19.41 2.70
N ARG A 94 5.93 -18.32 2.38
CA ARG A 94 6.03 -17.13 3.22
C ARG A 94 5.50 -15.94 2.47
N ARG A 95 4.74 -15.10 3.15
CA ARG A 95 4.29 -13.85 2.58
C ARG A 95 5.42 -12.84 2.58
N ILE A 96 5.63 -12.18 1.45
CA ILE A 96 6.58 -11.09 1.28
C ILE A 96 5.80 -9.84 0.93
N ALA A 97 6.22 -8.70 1.47
CA ALA A 97 5.71 -7.39 1.08
C ALA A 97 6.81 -6.33 1.13
N TYR A 98 6.77 -5.37 0.21
CA TYR A 98 7.72 -4.26 0.14
C TYR A 98 7.19 -3.13 -0.76
N ASP A 99 7.76 -1.94 -0.61
CA ASP A 99 7.48 -0.80 -1.49
C ASP A 99 8.27 -0.94 -2.81
N ILE A 100 7.63 -0.66 -3.95
CA ILE A 100 8.27 -0.75 -5.27
C ILE A 100 8.85 0.60 -5.67
N CYS A 101 8.01 1.62 -5.81
CA CYS A 101 8.41 2.97 -6.25
C CYS A 101 7.35 4.03 -5.85
N PRO A 102 7.70 5.32 -5.80
CA PRO A 102 6.70 6.38 -5.64
C PRO A 102 5.79 6.47 -6.88
N VAL A 103 4.49 6.68 -6.67
CA VAL A 103 3.49 6.81 -7.75
C VAL A 103 2.72 8.11 -7.55
N ASN A 104 1.52 8.07 -6.93
CA ASN A 104 0.65 9.24 -6.86
C ASN A 104 1.25 10.39 -6.04
N PHE A 105 2.22 10.12 -5.16
CA PHE A 105 2.92 11.19 -4.46
C PHE A 105 3.67 12.10 -5.45
N LEU A 106 4.45 11.51 -6.35
CA LEU A 106 5.16 12.25 -7.40
C LEU A 106 4.19 12.78 -8.46
N PHE A 107 3.22 11.96 -8.88
CA PHE A 107 2.33 12.37 -9.97
C PHE A 107 1.47 13.56 -9.53
N ASN A 108 0.94 13.54 -8.30
CA ASN A 108 0.15 14.64 -7.78
C ASN A 108 1.00 15.89 -7.53
N HIS A 109 2.27 15.74 -7.12
CA HIS A 109 3.20 16.87 -6.99
C HIS A 109 3.35 17.64 -8.31
N TYR A 110 3.63 16.94 -9.41
CA TYR A 110 3.79 17.58 -10.72
C TYR A 110 2.46 18.03 -11.35
N ALA A 111 1.38 17.26 -11.16
CA ALA A 111 0.05 17.70 -11.58
C ALA A 111 -0.36 19.03 -10.93
N ARG A 112 -0.02 19.23 -9.65
CA ARG A 112 -0.28 20.49 -8.92
C ARG A 112 0.51 21.67 -9.47
N LYS A 113 1.77 21.45 -9.86
CA LYS A 113 2.55 22.46 -10.60
C LYS A 113 1.86 22.87 -11.92
N GLY A 114 1.03 21.99 -12.48
CA GLY A 114 0.23 22.21 -13.70
C GLY A 114 -1.22 22.66 -13.44
N GLY A 115 -1.57 23.03 -12.20
CA GLY A 115 -2.90 23.54 -11.86
C GLY A 115 -3.98 22.47 -11.63
N ARG A 116 -3.61 21.19 -11.46
CA ARG A 116 -4.55 20.08 -11.17
C ARG A 116 -4.21 19.40 -9.85
N LEU A 117 -5.19 18.86 -9.13
CA LEU A 117 -4.93 18.15 -7.87
C LEU A 117 -4.19 16.82 -8.08
N TYR A 118 -4.45 16.16 -9.21
CA TYR A 118 -3.87 14.91 -9.70
C TYR A 118 -3.98 14.84 -11.23
N ASP A 119 -3.27 13.90 -11.85
CA ASP A 119 -3.36 13.64 -13.29
C ASP A 119 -4.49 12.65 -13.59
N GLU A 120 -5.67 13.19 -13.91
CA GLU A 120 -6.88 12.41 -14.16
C GLU A 120 -6.70 11.47 -15.35
N ASN A 121 -6.89 10.16 -15.11
CA ASN A 121 -6.66 9.09 -16.08
C ASN A 121 -5.24 9.06 -16.71
N GLY A 122 -4.29 9.81 -16.17
CA GLY A 122 -2.98 10.02 -16.76
C GLY A 122 -2.99 10.86 -18.05
N ALA A 123 -3.95 11.77 -18.22
CA ALA A 123 -4.13 12.57 -19.42
C ALA A 123 -2.94 13.50 -19.71
N MET A 124 -2.39 14.16 -18.69
CA MET A 124 -1.20 15.01 -18.84
C MET A 124 0.03 14.17 -19.18
N ALA A 125 0.21 13.03 -18.50
CA ALA A 125 1.27 12.07 -18.84
C ALA A 125 1.14 11.54 -20.29
N ARG A 126 -0.08 11.30 -20.77
CA ARG A 126 -0.31 10.82 -22.14
C ARG A 126 0.11 11.83 -23.20
N ALA A 127 -0.05 13.13 -22.92
CA ALA A 127 0.31 14.23 -23.82
C ALA A 127 1.82 14.50 -23.88
N GLY A 128 2.58 14.02 -22.89
CA GLY A 128 4.03 14.19 -22.85
C GLY A 128 4.81 13.16 -23.65
N THR A 129 6.09 13.44 -23.81
CA THR A 129 7.11 12.57 -24.40
C THR A 129 8.05 12.05 -23.31
N VAL A 130 8.51 10.80 -23.46
CA VAL A 130 9.47 10.22 -22.51
C VAL A 130 10.81 10.93 -22.67
N HIS A 131 11.40 11.37 -21.56
CA HIS A 131 12.78 11.85 -21.52
C HIS A 131 13.71 10.70 -21.13
N GLU A 132 14.35 10.07 -22.12
CA GLU A 132 15.10 8.81 -21.97
C GLU A 132 16.23 8.89 -20.95
N GLU A 133 16.98 9.99 -20.90
CA GLU A 133 18.09 10.14 -19.95
C GLU A 133 17.58 10.19 -18.50
N LEU A 134 16.48 10.90 -18.28
CA LEU A 134 15.86 11.01 -16.95
C LEU A 134 15.28 9.65 -16.54
N LEU A 135 14.62 8.95 -17.47
CA LEU A 135 14.10 7.60 -17.24
C LEU A 135 15.21 6.64 -16.81
N MET A 136 16.35 6.66 -17.51
CA MET A 136 17.53 5.86 -17.18
C MET A 136 18.04 6.19 -15.77
N LYS A 137 18.26 7.48 -15.46
CA LYS A 137 18.75 7.91 -14.13
C LYS A 137 17.80 7.52 -13.00
N LEU A 138 16.49 7.67 -13.20
CA LEU A 138 15.49 7.24 -12.22
C LEU A 138 15.55 5.72 -12.00
N ASN A 139 15.69 4.94 -13.06
CA ASN A 139 15.76 3.48 -12.98
C ASN A 139 17.07 2.96 -12.35
N GLU A 140 18.13 3.76 -12.33
CA GLU A 140 19.45 3.43 -11.77
C GLU A 140 19.61 3.77 -10.28
N LEU A 141 18.64 4.48 -9.68
CA LEU A 141 18.68 4.84 -8.26
C LEU A 141 18.91 3.60 -7.38
N ASP A 142 19.79 3.74 -6.39
CA ASP A 142 20.28 2.61 -5.58
C ASP A 142 19.19 1.84 -4.84
N TYR A 143 18.06 2.50 -4.54
CA TYR A 143 16.89 1.85 -3.98
C TYR A 143 16.42 0.63 -4.80
N TYR A 144 16.46 0.73 -6.13
CA TYR A 144 15.98 -0.31 -7.03
C TYR A 144 16.93 -1.51 -7.13
N LYS A 145 18.18 -1.36 -6.66
CA LYS A 145 19.17 -2.46 -6.57
C LYS A 145 19.01 -3.31 -5.30
N LYS A 146 18.24 -2.82 -4.31
CA LYS A 146 18.01 -3.52 -3.03
C LYS A 146 17.01 -4.67 -3.17
N ILE A 147 17.29 -5.78 -2.48
CA ILE A 147 16.40 -6.95 -2.35
C ILE A 147 15.39 -6.70 -1.21
N PRO A 148 14.14 -7.19 -1.31
CA PRO A 148 13.18 -7.16 -0.20
C PRO A 148 13.68 -7.87 1.08
N PRO A 149 13.22 -7.47 2.28
CA PRO A 149 12.26 -6.41 2.56
C PRO A 149 12.87 -5.00 2.43
N LYS A 150 12.08 -4.06 1.90
CA LYS A 150 12.47 -2.65 1.76
C LYS A 150 11.25 -1.73 1.78
N SER A 151 11.42 -0.52 2.28
CA SER A 151 10.36 0.50 2.36
C SER A 151 10.84 1.83 1.78
N LEU A 152 9.89 2.69 1.40
CA LEU A 152 10.12 4.04 0.89
C LEU A 152 9.51 5.07 1.83
N GLY A 153 10.27 6.13 2.08
CA GLY A 153 9.84 7.30 2.83
C GLY A 153 9.66 8.51 1.93
N ARG A 154 8.88 9.48 2.41
CA ARG A 154 8.70 10.79 1.78
C ARG A 154 10.03 11.55 1.67
N GLU A 155 10.84 11.44 2.71
CA GLU A 155 12.14 12.08 2.84
C GLU A 155 13.08 11.68 1.70
N TRP A 156 13.09 10.39 1.33
CA TRP A 156 13.89 9.90 0.20
C TRP A 156 13.44 10.53 -1.13
N VAL A 157 12.14 10.65 -1.35
CA VAL A 157 11.60 11.29 -2.55
C VAL A 157 12.00 12.75 -2.62
N GLU A 158 11.86 13.48 -1.51
CA GLU A 158 12.16 14.91 -1.44
C GLU A 158 13.65 15.22 -1.57
N THR A 159 14.52 14.37 -1.03
CA THR A 159 15.97 14.60 -1.02
C THR A 159 16.70 14.02 -2.22
N THR A 160 16.16 12.97 -2.85
CA THR A 160 16.85 12.23 -3.92
C THR A 160 16.13 12.34 -5.25
N VAL A 161 14.81 12.08 -5.27
CA VAL A 161 14.08 11.91 -6.53
C VAL A 161 13.63 13.24 -7.12
N LEU A 162 13.05 14.12 -6.30
CA LEU A 162 12.59 15.43 -6.76
C LEU A 162 13.74 16.29 -7.32
N PRO A 163 14.91 16.43 -6.64
CA PRO A 163 16.02 17.20 -7.18
C PRO A 163 16.54 16.66 -8.52
N LEU A 164 16.56 15.32 -8.69
CA LEU A 164 16.97 14.68 -9.93
C LEU A 164 16.01 15.00 -11.08
N ILE A 165 14.70 15.02 -10.84
CA ILE A 165 13.72 15.34 -11.89
C ILE A 165 13.78 16.84 -12.23
N ASP A 166 13.76 17.69 -11.20
CA ASP A 166 13.72 19.15 -11.37
C ASP A 166 15.00 19.68 -12.04
N SER A 167 16.15 18.97 -11.97
CA SER A 167 17.39 19.37 -12.66
C SER A 167 17.32 19.33 -14.20
N TYR A 168 16.38 18.59 -14.78
CA TYR A 168 16.22 18.52 -16.24
C TYR A 168 15.31 19.63 -16.81
N ASN A 169 14.62 20.40 -15.95
CA ASN A 169 13.75 21.52 -16.34
C ASN A 169 12.76 21.21 -17.49
N LEU A 170 12.14 20.03 -17.43
CA LEU A 170 11.21 19.54 -18.46
C LEU A 170 9.81 20.14 -18.29
N SER A 171 9.01 20.05 -19.36
CA SER A 171 7.58 20.35 -19.28
C SER A 171 6.87 19.36 -18.34
N ILE A 172 5.80 19.81 -17.67
CA ILE A 172 5.03 18.95 -16.75
C ILE A 172 4.50 17.67 -17.43
N PRO A 173 3.92 17.74 -18.65
CA PRO A 173 3.56 16.53 -19.39
C PRO A 173 4.73 15.55 -19.58
N ASP A 174 5.92 16.03 -19.93
CA ASP A 174 7.10 15.18 -20.16
C ASP A 174 7.61 14.55 -18.85
N VAL A 175 7.59 15.32 -17.75
CA VAL A 175 7.89 14.78 -16.41
C VAL A 175 6.91 13.66 -16.05
N LEU A 176 5.61 13.92 -16.16
CA LEU A 176 4.57 12.94 -15.83
C LEU A 176 4.64 11.71 -16.75
N ARG A 177 4.93 11.90 -18.04
CA ARG A 177 5.15 10.81 -19.00
C ARG A 177 6.32 9.92 -18.57
N THR A 178 7.45 10.55 -18.26
CA THR A 178 8.69 9.86 -17.85
C THR A 178 8.50 9.12 -16.52
N LEU A 179 7.79 9.74 -15.57
CA LEU A 179 7.45 9.12 -14.28
C LEU A 179 6.51 7.93 -14.42
N ASN A 180 5.52 7.99 -15.31
CA ASN A 180 4.64 6.85 -15.60
C ASN A 180 5.44 5.68 -16.21
N GLU A 181 6.38 5.97 -17.11
CA GLU A 181 7.25 4.92 -17.67
C GLU A 181 8.16 4.32 -16.62
N HIS A 182 8.78 5.16 -15.78
CA HIS A 182 9.60 4.70 -14.66
C HIS A 182 8.82 3.78 -13.72
N ALA A 183 7.63 4.20 -13.27
CA ALA A 183 6.78 3.40 -12.40
C ALA A 183 6.39 2.07 -13.07
N ALA A 184 6.03 2.10 -14.35
CA ALA A 184 5.69 0.89 -15.10
C ALA A 184 6.86 -0.11 -15.20
N VAL A 185 8.08 0.39 -15.44
CA VAL A 185 9.30 -0.45 -15.45
C VAL A 185 9.54 -1.10 -14.09
N GLN A 186 9.48 -0.33 -13.00
CA GLN A 186 9.77 -0.84 -11.65
C GLN A 186 8.69 -1.83 -11.17
N ILE A 187 7.41 -1.53 -11.43
CA ILE A 187 6.28 -2.41 -11.09
C ILE A 187 6.36 -3.72 -11.87
N SER A 188 6.59 -3.67 -13.18
CA SER A 188 6.68 -4.89 -14.00
C SER A 188 7.87 -5.77 -13.60
N LYS A 189 9.01 -5.18 -13.21
CA LYS A 189 10.14 -5.94 -12.64
C LYS A 189 9.77 -6.65 -11.34
N ALA A 190 8.95 -6.02 -10.48
CA ALA A 190 8.55 -6.57 -9.19
C ALA A 190 7.65 -7.82 -9.32
N PHE A 191 6.92 -7.99 -10.43
CA PHE A 191 6.13 -9.19 -10.68
C PHE A 191 6.96 -10.45 -10.99
N GLY A 192 8.20 -10.25 -11.45
CA GLY A 192 9.09 -11.30 -11.94
C GLY A 192 8.74 -11.79 -13.36
N SER A 193 9.52 -12.73 -13.88
CA SER A 193 9.43 -13.17 -15.29
C SER A 193 8.79 -14.54 -15.49
N ARG A 194 8.51 -15.29 -14.42
CA ARG A 194 8.11 -16.70 -14.52
C ARG A 194 6.60 -16.88 -14.55
N GLY A 195 6.10 -17.42 -15.66
CA GLY A 195 4.72 -17.85 -15.84
C GLY A 195 3.71 -16.69 -15.86
N ARG A 196 2.57 -16.89 -16.52
CA ARG A 196 1.46 -15.92 -16.45
C ARG A 196 0.74 -16.08 -15.12
N LYS A 197 0.41 -14.96 -14.46
CA LYS A 197 -0.14 -14.93 -13.11
C LYS A 197 -1.17 -13.82 -12.99
N LYS A 198 -2.11 -13.95 -12.06
CA LYS A 198 -3.11 -12.93 -11.76
C LYS A 198 -2.61 -11.97 -10.68
N ILE A 199 -2.68 -10.68 -10.93
CA ILE A 199 -2.25 -9.60 -10.04
C ILE A 199 -3.46 -8.72 -9.74
N LEU A 200 -3.84 -8.62 -8.46
CA LEU A 200 -4.89 -7.70 -8.01
C LEU A 200 -4.30 -6.31 -7.84
N ILE A 201 -4.88 -5.29 -8.48
CA ILE A 201 -4.42 -3.90 -8.41
C ILE A 201 -5.46 -3.06 -7.67
N THR A 202 -5.04 -2.39 -6.60
CA THR A 202 -5.90 -1.51 -5.78
C THR A 202 -5.27 -0.13 -5.58
N GLY A 203 -5.98 0.76 -4.87
CA GLY A 203 -5.53 2.12 -4.57
C GLY A 203 -5.81 3.11 -5.70
N GLY A 204 -5.73 4.41 -5.40
CA GLY A 204 -6.15 5.46 -6.33
C GLY A 204 -5.40 5.46 -7.67
N GLY A 205 -4.16 4.97 -7.72
CA GLY A 205 -3.38 4.87 -8.95
C GLY A 205 -3.88 3.79 -9.90
N ALA A 206 -4.73 2.87 -9.45
CA ALA A 206 -5.44 1.94 -10.33
C ALA A 206 -6.44 2.66 -11.26
N LEU A 207 -6.87 3.88 -10.90
CA LEU A 207 -7.71 4.73 -11.75
C LEU A 207 -6.90 5.46 -12.84
N ASN A 208 -5.56 5.46 -12.74
CA ASN A 208 -4.71 5.98 -13.80
C ASN A 208 -4.63 4.96 -14.94
N THR A 209 -5.57 5.07 -15.89
CA THR A 209 -5.67 4.15 -17.03
C THR A 209 -4.42 4.17 -17.91
N PHE A 210 -3.74 5.31 -18.04
CA PHE A 210 -2.48 5.41 -18.76
C PHE A 210 -1.35 4.62 -18.07
N LEU A 211 -1.18 4.75 -16.75
CA LEU A 211 -0.20 3.95 -16.00
C LEU A 211 -0.44 2.45 -16.20
N LEU A 212 -1.70 2.00 -16.09
CA LEU A 212 -2.05 0.60 -16.31
C LEU A 212 -1.74 0.14 -17.74
N GLU A 213 -1.98 0.98 -18.75
CA GLU A 213 -1.57 0.71 -20.13
C GLU A 213 -0.06 0.50 -20.24
N ARG A 214 0.74 1.36 -19.58
CA ARG A 214 2.20 1.24 -19.56
C ARG A 214 2.66 -0.04 -18.87
N ILE A 215 2.10 -0.38 -17.71
CA ILE A 215 2.44 -1.63 -17.00
C ILE A 215 2.11 -2.84 -17.87
N ARG A 216 0.91 -2.89 -18.47
CA ARG A 216 0.47 -3.99 -19.35
C ARG A 216 1.40 -4.20 -20.55
N LYS A 217 2.00 -3.13 -21.08
CA LYS A 217 2.99 -3.24 -22.18
C LYS A 217 4.31 -3.89 -21.76
N LEU A 218 4.62 -3.90 -20.47
CA LEU A 218 5.88 -4.38 -19.91
C LEU A 218 5.75 -5.70 -19.16
N THR A 219 4.56 -6.30 -19.11
CA THR A 219 4.33 -7.57 -18.41
C THR A 219 3.40 -8.49 -19.17
N HIS A 220 3.66 -9.80 -19.07
CA HIS A 220 2.77 -10.86 -19.57
C HIS A 220 1.75 -11.33 -18.52
N HIS A 221 1.77 -10.74 -17.32
CA HIS A 221 0.81 -11.07 -16.25
C HIS A 221 -0.58 -10.47 -16.48
N GLU A 222 -1.58 -11.08 -15.87
CA GLU A 222 -2.97 -10.60 -15.89
C GLU A 222 -3.18 -9.58 -14.79
N LEU A 223 -3.46 -8.34 -15.18
CA LEU A 223 -3.71 -7.25 -14.26
C LEU A 223 -5.23 -7.08 -14.05
N PHE A 224 -5.68 -7.33 -12.83
CA PHE A 224 -7.08 -7.23 -12.45
C PHE A 224 -7.30 -6.01 -11.55
N VAL A 225 -8.18 -5.11 -11.98
CA VAL A 225 -8.68 -4.00 -11.15
C VAL A 225 -10.07 -4.41 -10.68
N PRO A 226 -10.32 -4.48 -9.36
CA PRO A 226 -11.61 -4.91 -8.85
C PRO A 226 -12.65 -3.78 -8.99
N ASP A 227 -13.88 -4.05 -8.53
CA ASP A 227 -14.91 -3.01 -8.41
C ASP A 227 -14.50 -1.86 -7.47
N ASN A 228 -15.30 -0.79 -7.48
CA ASN A 228 -15.02 0.40 -6.67
C ASN A 228 -15.05 0.13 -5.16
N GLU A 229 -15.75 -0.90 -4.68
CA GLU A 229 -15.81 -1.20 -3.26
C GLU A 229 -14.47 -1.73 -2.77
N ILE A 230 -13.96 -2.78 -3.41
CA ILE A 230 -12.64 -3.32 -3.09
C ILE A 230 -11.55 -2.30 -3.43
N LEU A 231 -11.64 -1.64 -4.59
CA LEU A 231 -10.62 -0.70 -5.04
C LEU A 231 -10.35 0.42 -4.02
N ASN A 232 -11.42 1.00 -3.46
CA ASN A 232 -11.33 2.14 -2.56
C ASN A 232 -11.25 1.73 -1.08
N PHE A 233 -11.82 0.58 -0.70
CA PHE A 233 -11.99 0.20 0.71
C PHE A 233 -11.26 -1.10 1.10
N LYS A 234 -10.39 -1.65 0.26
CA LYS A 234 -9.61 -2.86 0.59
C LYS A 234 -8.88 -2.78 1.93
N GLU A 235 -8.22 -1.66 2.25
CA GLU A 235 -7.54 -1.54 3.55
C GLU A 235 -8.52 -1.60 4.72
N ALA A 236 -9.66 -0.91 4.61
CA ALA A 236 -10.72 -0.93 5.63
C ALA A 236 -11.32 -2.34 5.78
N LEU A 237 -11.58 -3.04 4.67
CA LEU A 237 -12.01 -4.43 4.64
C LEU A 237 -11.00 -5.34 5.35
N ILE A 238 -9.71 -5.16 5.07
CA ILE A 238 -8.67 -5.95 5.71
C ILE A 238 -8.62 -5.67 7.21
N PHE A 239 -8.73 -4.42 7.67
CA PHE A 239 -8.80 -4.14 9.12
C PHE A 239 -10.03 -4.76 9.78
N ALA A 240 -11.21 -4.71 9.14
CA ALA A 240 -12.38 -5.44 9.60
C ALA A 240 -12.08 -6.93 9.76
N PHE A 241 -11.40 -7.52 8.79
CA PHE A 241 -10.96 -8.92 8.83
C PHE A 241 -9.92 -9.20 9.93
N LEU A 242 -8.95 -8.32 10.17
CA LEU A 242 -8.00 -8.46 11.29
C LEU A 242 -8.71 -8.46 12.65
N GLY A 243 -9.79 -7.68 12.78
CA GLY A 243 -10.66 -7.68 13.95
C GLY A 243 -11.35 -9.04 14.14
N VAL A 244 -11.89 -9.62 13.06
CA VAL A 244 -12.48 -10.96 13.08
C VAL A 244 -11.45 -12.02 13.49
N LEU A 245 -10.25 -11.99 12.90
CA LEU A 245 -9.16 -12.89 13.28
C LEU A 245 -8.80 -12.74 14.76
N ARG A 246 -8.75 -11.51 15.27
CA ARG A 246 -8.43 -11.24 16.68
C ARG A 246 -9.47 -11.85 17.63
N ILE A 247 -10.75 -11.64 17.36
CA ILE A 247 -11.86 -12.18 18.16
C ILE A 247 -11.88 -13.72 18.11
N ARG A 248 -11.44 -14.31 17.01
CA ARG A 248 -11.31 -15.77 16.85
C ARG A 248 -10.00 -16.34 17.41
N HIS A 249 -9.17 -15.51 18.05
CA HIS A 249 -7.82 -15.88 18.54
C HIS A 249 -6.90 -16.45 17.45
N GLN A 250 -7.03 -15.96 16.22
CA GLN A 250 -6.21 -16.35 15.08
C GLN A 250 -5.09 -15.34 14.83
N VAL A 251 -4.00 -15.81 14.21
CA VAL A 251 -2.88 -14.95 13.80
C VAL A 251 -3.40 -13.89 12.83
N ASN A 252 -3.10 -12.63 13.11
CA ASN A 252 -3.45 -11.49 12.25
C ASN A 252 -2.22 -10.60 11.92
N CYS A 253 -1.02 -11.05 12.30
CA CYS A 253 0.23 -10.37 12.02
C CYS A 253 1.38 -11.40 11.89
N PHE A 254 1.93 -11.53 10.67
CA PHE A 254 3.02 -12.46 10.39
C PHE A 254 4.40 -11.87 10.72
N SER A 255 5.22 -12.65 11.43
CA SER A 255 6.64 -12.39 11.71
C SER A 255 7.46 -12.25 10.43
N SER A 256 7.13 -13.01 9.39
CA SER A 256 7.81 -12.95 8.09
C SER A 256 7.70 -11.59 7.38
N ILE A 257 6.69 -10.79 7.73
CA ILE A 257 6.46 -9.45 7.15
C ILE A 257 6.86 -8.37 8.13
N CYS A 258 6.34 -8.45 9.36
CA CYS A 258 6.53 -7.40 10.35
C CYS A 258 7.81 -7.60 11.18
N GLY A 259 8.58 -8.67 11.00
CA GLY A 259 9.88 -8.86 11.67
C GLY A 259 9.84 -9.21 13.16
N GLY A 260 8.66 -9.44 13.74
CA GLY A 260 8.54 -9.86 15.15
C GLY A 260 9.12 -11.26 15.39
N ARG A 261 9.46 -11.57 16.65
CA ARG A 261 10.05 -12.88 17.04
C ARG A 261 9.20 -14.09 16.65
N PHE A 262 7.89 -13.94 16.57
CA PHE A 262 6.92 -14.97 16.19
C PHE A 262 5.64 -14.33 15.63
N ASP A 263 4.83 -15.13 14.95
CA ASP A 263 3.51 -14.73 14.49
C ASP A 263 2.59 -14.40 15.68
N CYS A 264 1.79 -13.36 15.57
CA CYS A 264 0.98 -12.87 16.69
C CYS A 264 -0.42 -12.43 16.27
N ALA A 265 -1.30 -12.29 17.28
CA ALA A 265 -2.66 -11.79 17.15
C ALA A 265 -2.75 -10.42 17.84
N GLY A 266 -2.39 -9.35 17.12
CA GLY A 266 -2.48 -7.98 17.59
C GLY A 266 -3.93 -7.49 17.72
N GLY A 267 -4.14 -6.47 18.54
CA GLY A 267 -5.46 -5.88 18.78
C GLY A 267 -5.92 -6.04 20.24
N ALA A 268 -6.16 -4.93 20.91
CA ALA A 268 -6.89 -4.85 22.18
C ALA A 268 -8.39 -4.94 21.94
N VAL A 269 -9.10 -5.74 22.74
CA VAL A 269 -10.54 -5.93 22.65
C VAL A 269 -11.22 -5.12 23.76
N TYR A 270 -12.22 -4.33 23.38
CA TYR A 270 -13.05 -3.53 24.28
C TYR A 270 -14.49 -4.02 24.16
N GLU A 271 -14.98 -4.66 25.21
CA GLU A 271 -16.33 -5.24 25.28
C GLU A 271 -17.28 -4.33 26.07
N ILE A 272 -18.55 -4.30 25.66
CA ILE A 272 -19.65 -3.68 26.39
C ILE A 272 -20.45 -4.84 26.97
N VAL A 273 -20.07 -5.29 28.17
CA VAL A 273 -20.74 -6.39 28.88
C VAL A 273 -22.00 -5.89 29.55
#